data_AF-A0A7J2TJE3-F1
#
_entry.id   AF-A0A7J2TJE3-F1
#
_cell.length_a   1.000
_cell.length_b   1.000
_cell.length_c   1.000
_cell.angle_alpha   90.00
_cell.angle_beta   90.00
_cell.angle_gamma   90.00
#
_symmetry.space_group_name_H-M   'P 1'
#
loop_
_entity.id
_entity.type
_entity.pdbx_description
1 polymer ?
#
loop_
_entity_poly.entity_id
_entity_poly.type
_entity_poly.pdbx_seq_one_letter_code
_entity_poly.pdbx_strand_id
1 'polypeptide(L)'
;MLSVGDFVRISYTARLEDGRVIDTTDAEIAKKEGIFNENARYGDIYAVLGEGHILKGLEEDIIGKEVGYKGVVVVPPEKGFGNYDASKKDTFSITRFKEKPEIGQRVRIGDKIGTVERIVGRRVVVDFNHPLAGKKITFEYEIKEKLEKLEDKLRALFIIHTGFDVKKIVLEGDRATVEVQTDAYLNQLFLIGRYRVVRDAFRLLNLKEIAIVERFEKGEVAKAVEEAKKEVANQ
;
A
#
# COMPACT_ATOMS: atom_id res chain seq x y z
N MET A 1 -12.19 -22.22 6.06
CA MET A 1 -10.75 -21.93 5.89
C MET A 1 -10.49 -21.12 4.63
N LEU A 2 -9.50 -20.22 4.68
CA LEU A 2 -9.06 -19.35 3.60
C LEU A 2 -8.05 -20.04 2.67
N SER A 3 -8.05 -19.64 1.40
CA SER A 3 -7.21 -20.22 0.35
C SER A 3 -6.72 -19.18 -0.65
N VAL A 4 -5.74 -19.55 -1.48
CA VAL A 4 -5.25 -18.71 -2.58
C VAL A 4 -6.42 -18.32 -3.51
N GLY A 5 -6.47 -17.05 -3.91
CA GLY A 5 -7.55 -16.44 -4.68
C GLY A 5 -8.67 -15.83 -3.83
N ASP A 6 -8.71 -16.12 -2.51
CA ASP A 6 -9.69 -15.49 -1.63
C ASP A 6 -9.38 -14.00 -1.42
N PHE A 7 -10.45 -13.21 -1.46
CA PHE A 7 -10.42 -11.79 -1.13
C PHE A 7 -10.70 -11.64 0.35
N VAL A 8 -9.81 -10.96 1.07
CA VAL A 8 -9.91 -10.81 2.51
C VAL A 8 -9.80 -9.35 2.92
N ARG A 9 -10.49 -9.01 4.01
CA ARG A 9 -10.28 -7.76 4.75
C ARG A 9 -9.57 -8.09 6.05
N ILE A 10 -8.47 -7.39 6.33
CA ILE A 10 -7.64 -7.64 7.50
C ILE A 10 -7.24 -6.33 8.18
N SER A 11 -7.02 -6.40 9.49
CA SER A 11 -6.32 -5.35 10.25
C SER A 11 -5.01 -5.89 10.77
N TYR A 12 -3.98 -5.05 10.89
CA TYR A 12 -2.71 -5.47 11.48
C TYR A 12 -1.94 -4.32 12.14
N THR A 13 -1.00 -4.71 13.00
CA THR A 13 0.10 -3.89 13.49
C THR A 13 1.40 -4.66 13.30
N ALA A 14 2.37 -4.04 12.64
CA ALA A 14 3.68 -4.62 12.36
C ALA A 14 4.74 -3.99 13.27
N ARG A 15 5.54 -4.84 13.93
CA ARG A 15 6.59 -4.46 14.87
C ARG A 15 7.93 -5.07 14.49
N LEU A 16 9.01 -4.37 14.85
CA LEU A 16 10.35 -4.94 14.84
C LEU A 16 10.62 -5.76 16.12
N GLU A 17 11.73 -6.51 16.13
CA GLU A 17 12.16 -7.30 17.29
C GLU A 17 12.40 -6.45 18.55
N ASP A 18 12.70 -5.16 18.39
CA ASP A 18 12.85 -4.21 19.50
C ASP A 18 11.52 -3.63 20.02
N GLY A 19 10.39 -4.09 19.47
CA GLY A 19 9.03 -3.69 19.87
C GLY A 19 8.50 -2.45 19.13
N ARG A 20 9.34 -1.73 18.38
CA ARG A 20 8.95 -0.53 17.64
C ARG A 20 7.91 -0.86 16.57
N VAL A 21 6.79 -0.14 16.58
CA VAL A 21 5.79 -0.21 15.49
C VAL A 21 6.36 0.45 14.24
N ILE A 22 6.29 -0.26 13.12
CA ILE A 22 6.75 0.25 11.81
C ILE A 22 5.60 0.50 10.83
N ASP A 23 4.46 -0.15 11.05
CA ASP A 23 3.26 0.01 10.23
C ASP A 23 2.03 -0.48 11.00
N THR A 24 0.87 0.10 10.75
CA THR A 24 -0.39 -0.30 11.39
C THR A 24 -1.61 0.20 10.63
N THR A 25 -2.67 -0.60 10.60
CA THR A 25 -3.98 -0.18 10.10
C THR A 25 -4.76 0.67 11.11
N ASP A 26 -4.34 0.70 12.37
CA ASP A 26 -5.01 1.43 13.44
C ASP A 26 -4.44 2.86 13.59
N ALA A 27 -5.29 3.86 13.34
CA ALA A 27 -4.92 5.28 13.41
C ALA A 27 -4.48 5.73 14.81
N GLU A 28 -5.10 5.20 15.87
CA GLU A 28 -4.80 5.59 17.25
C GLU A 28 -3.46 5.01 17.69
N ILE A 29 -3.16 3.76 17.28
CA ILE A 29 -1.82 3.18 17.45
C ILE A 29 -0.78 4.01 16.67
N ALA A 30 -1.06 4.37 15.42
CA ALA A 30 -0.13 5.16 14.61
C ALA A 30 0.20 6.51 15.25
N LYS A 31 -0.80 7.20 15.82
CA LYS A 31 -0.62 8.47 16.55
C LYS A 31 0.23 8.26 17.80
N LYS A 32 -0.11 7.25 18.61
CA LYS A 32 0.59 6.93 19.86
C LYS A 32 2.06 6.61 19.63
N GLU A 33 2.37 5.91 18.54
CA GLU A 33 3.72 5.45 18.19
C GLU A 33 4.50 6.49 17.35
N GLY A 34 3.89 7.64 17.04
CA GLY A 34 4.54 8.72 16.30
C GLY A 34 4.79 8.43 14.82
N ILE A 35 4.07 7.46 14.23
CA ILE A 35 4.16 7.09 12.81
C ILE A 35 2.94 7.52 11.99
N PHE A 36 2.05 8.32 12.59
CA PHE A 36 0.84 8.78 11.93
C PHE A 36 1.15 9.67 10.73
N ASN A 37 0.63 9.27 9.56
CA ASN A 37 0.63 10.05 8.33
C ASN A 37 -0.80 10.48 7.96
N GLU A 38 -1.04 11.78 7.85
CA GLU A 38 -2.35 12.36 7.45
C GLU A 38 -2.80 11.95 6.05
N ASN A 39 -1.85 11.62 5.17
CA ASN A 39 -2.14 11.17 3.81
C ASN A 39 -2.34 9.65 3.71
N ALA A 40 -2.16 8.91 4.82
CA ALA A 40 -2.39 7.47 4.84
C ALA A 40 -3.86 7.15 5.13
N ARG A 41 -4.35 6.06 4.53
CA ARG A 41 -5.67 5.50 4.83
C ARG A 41 -5.56 4.49 5.95
N TYR A 42 -6.12 4.82 7.10
CA TYR A 42 -6.28 3.88 8.22
C TYR A 42 -7.60 3.13 8.11
N GLY A 43 -7.72 2.09 8.93
CA GLY A 43 -8.76 1.08 8.86
C GLY A 43 -8.29 -0.17 8.15
N ASP A 44 -9.13 -1.20 8.17
CA ASP A 44 -8.83 -2.49 7.59
C ASP A 44 -8.47 -2.38 6.10
N ILE A 45 -7.51 -3.17 5.68
CA ILE A 45 -7.05 -3.24 4.29
C ILE A 45 -7.63 -4.47 3.60
N TYR A 46 -7.68 -4.41 2.27
CA TYR A 46 -8.05 -5.53 1.43
C TYR A 46 -6.81 -6.20 0.84
N ALA A 47 -6.83 -7.52 0.75
CA ALA A 47 -5.81 -8.30 0.06
C ALA A 47 -6.46 -9.44 -0.72
N VAL A 48 -5.77 -9.89 -1.77
CA VAL A 48 -6.13 -11.11 -2.50
C VAL A 48 -5.01 -12.10 -2.24
N LEU A 49 -5.34 -13.22 -1.61
CA LEU A 49 -4.33 -14.19 -1.21
C LEU A 49 -3.67 -14.82 -2.43
N GLY A 50 -2.34 -14.77 -2.48
CA GLY A 50 -1.51 -15.23 -3.59
C GLY A 50 -1.14 -14.15 -4.60
N GLU A 51 -1.61 -12.91 -4.43
CA GLU A 51 -1.33 -11.80 -5.35
C GLU A 51 -0.21 -10.86 -4.85
N GLY A 52 0.36 -11.13 -3.67
CA GLY A 52 1.49 -10.36 -3.14
C GLY A 52 1.11 -8.94 -2.71
N HIS A 53 -0.15 -8.72 -2.32
CA HIS A 53 -0.62 -7.43 -1.79
C HIS A 53 -0.13 -7.15 -0.36
N ILE A 54 0.25 -8.21 0.37
CA ILE A 54 0.78 -8.17 1.73
C ILE A 54 2.08 -8.95 1.81
N LEU A 55 2.85 -8.79 2.89
CA LEU A 55 4.12 -9.52 3.03
C LEU A 55 3.88 -11.04 2.99
N LYS A 56 4.72 -11.73 2.20
CA LYS A 56 4.62 -13.16 1.95
C LYS A 56 4.45 -13.99 3.22
N GLY A 57 5.21 -13.68 4.28
CA GLY A 57 5.11 -14.41 5.54
C GLY A 57 3.78 -14.22 6.27
N LEU A 58 3.15 -13.05 6.15
CA LEU A 58 1.81 -12.81 6.68
C LEU A 58 0.76 -13.53 5.83
N GLU A 59 0.89 -13.49 4.50
CA GLU A 59 -0.01 -14.17 3.57
C GLU A 59 -0.03 -15.68 3.78
N GLU A 60 1.15 -16.31 3.88
CA GLU A 60 1.29 -17.75 4.14
C GLU A 60 0.65 -18.16 5.47
N ASP A 61 0.72 -17.30 6.48
CA ASP A 61 0.13 -17.56 7.80
C ASP A 61 -1.39 -17.34 7.81
N ILE A 62 -1.93 -16.45 6.96
CA ILE A 62 -3.38 -16.28 6.79
C ILE A 62 -4.02 -17.48 6.09
N ILE A 63 -3.34 -18.08 5.11
CA ILE A 63 -3.85 -19.23 4.36
C ILE A 63 -4.11 -20.41 5.30
N GLY A 64 -5.28 -21.04 5.15
CA GLY A 64 -5.74 -22.11 6.04
C GLY A 64 -6.45 -21.63 7.30
N LYS A 65 -6.35 -20.35 7.67
CA LYS A 65 -7.09 -19.81 8.84
C LYS A 65 -8.53 -19.45 8.48
N GLU A 66 -9.31 -19.06 9.47
CA GLU A 66 -10.73 -18.72 9.31
C GLU A 66 -10.98 -17.24 9.57
N VAL A 67 -12.11 -16.75 9.04
CA VAL A 67 -12.59 -15.40 9.35
C VAL A 67 -12.84 -15.29 10.86
N GLY A 68 -12.44 -14.16 11.44
CA GLY A 68 -12.47 -13.91 12.89
C GLY A 68 -11.19 -14.34 13.62
N TYR A 69 -10.26 -15.05 12.97
CA TYR A 69 -8.99 -15.39 13.59
C TYR A 69 -8.18 -14.14 13.94
N LYS A 70 -7.64 -14.14 15.16
CA LYS A 70 -6.71 -13.15 15.70
C LYS A 70 -5.44 -13.86 16.12
N GLY A 71 -4.29 -13.33 15.73
CA GLY A 71 -3.05 -13.97 16.10
C GLY A 71 -1.82 -13.12 15.84
N VAL A 72 -0.69 -13.75 16.12
CA VAL A 72 0.64 -13.17 15.96
C VAL A 72 1.47 -14.08 15.08
N VAL A 73 2.17 -13.50 14.10
CA VAL A 73 3.12 -14.22 13.27
C VAL A 73 4.45 -13.47 13.19
N VAL A 74 5.54 -14.20 13.32
CA VAL A 74 6.89 -13.68 13.13
C VAL A 74 7.32 -13.99 11.69
N VAL A 75 7.46 -12.95 10.89
CA VAL A 75 7.88 -13.01 9.49
C VAL A 75 9.40 -12.86 9.43
N PRO A 76 10.13 -13.90 8.97
CA PRO A 76 11.58 -13.81 8.80
C PRO A 76 11.94 -12.95 7.58
N PRO A 77 13.18 -12.44 7.48
CA PRO A 77 13.56 -11.47 6.45
C PRO A 77 13.28 -11.95 5.03
N GLU A 78 13.56 -13.23 4.73
CA GLU A 78 13.34 -13.85 3.42
C GLU A 78 11.86 -13.91 2.97
N LYS A 79 10.91 -13.80 3.92
CA LYS A 79 9.47 -13.71 3.66
C LYS A 79 8.91 -12.30 3.91
N GLY A 80 9.76 -11.36 4.27
CA GLY A 80 9.45 -9.94 4.50
C GLY A 80 10.17 -9.05 3.49
N PHE A 81 11.10 -8.21 3.99
CA PHE A 81 11.82 -7.22 3.19
C PHE A 81 13.12 -7.74 2.54
N GLY A 82 13.33 -9.04 2.56
CA GLY A 82 14.51 -9.71 2.02
C GLY A 82 15.66 -9.82 3.02
N ASN A 83 16.58 -10.73 2.71
CA ASN A 83 17.83 -10.88 3.46
C ASN A 83 18.73 -9.66 3.26
N TYR A 84 19.49 -9.35 4.30
CA TYR A 84 20.52 -8.33 4.21
C TYR A 84 21.69 -8.82 3.34
N ASP A 85 22.09 -8.00 2.37
CA ASP A 85 23.17 -8.34 1.44
C ASP A 85 24.32 -7.35 1.58
N ALA A 86 25.43 -7.83 2.16
CA ALA A 86 26.64 -7.02 2.34
C ALA A 86 27.25 -6.55 1.01
N SER A 87 26.99 -7.26 -0.11
CA SER A 87 27.47 -6.86 -1.44
C SER A 87 26.72 -5.66 -2.02
N LYS A 88 25.53 -5.32 -1.46
CA LYS A 88 24.79 -4.10 -1.80
C LYS A 88 25.28 -2.87 -1.05
N LYS A 89 26.50 -2.90 -0.51
CA LYS A 89 27.22 -1.72 -0.06
C LYS A 89 28.25 -1.32 -1.08
N ASP A 90 28.36 -0.02 -1.28
CA ASP A 90 29.45 0.53 -2.08
C ASP A 90 30.04 1.77 -1.42
N THR A 91 31.28 2.07 -1.78
CA THR A 91 32.05 3.17 -1.20
C THR A 91 32.35 4.21 -2.26
N PHE A 92 31.90 5.44 -2.02
CA PHE A 92 32.08 6.56 -2.92
C PHE A 92 33.01 7.62 -2.35
N SER A 93 33.67 8.37 -3.22
CA SER A 93 34.35 9.60 -2.83
C SER A 93 33.32 10.64 -2.37
N ILE A 94 33.62 11.36 -1.29
CA ILE A 94 32.80 12.49 -0.82
C ILE A 94 32.57 13.56 -1.91
N THR A 95 33.49 13.66 -2.88
CA THR A 95 33.38 14.58 -4.03
C THR A 95 32.29 14.20 -5.03
N ARG A 96 31.71 13.00 -4.93
CA ARG A 96 30.59 12.57 -5.78
C ARG A 96 29.26 13.21 -5.34
N PHE A 97 29.22 13.80 -4.15
CA PHE A 97 28.04 14.43 -3.59
C PHE A 97 28.16 15.95 -3.72
N LYS A 98 27.06 16.62 -4.11
CA LYS A 98 27.03 18.10 -4.23
C LYS A 98 27.35 18.78 -2.90
N GLU A 99 26.83 18.21 -1.83
CA GLU A 99 27.05 18.63 -0.46
C GLU A 99 27.54 17.42 0.35
N LYS A 100 28.18 17.67 1.49
CA LYS A 100 28.62 16.59 2.38
C LYS A 100 27.38 15.85 2.88
N PRO A 101 27.24 14.54 2.61
CA PRO A 101 26.08 13.80 3.06
C PRO A 101 26.13 13.57 4.58
N GLU A 102 24.97 13.31 5.17
CA GLU A 102 24.80 12.95 6.57
C GLU A 102 24.57 11.45 6.74
N ILE A 103 24.95 10.89 7.90
CA ILE A 103 24.65 9.49 8.22
C ILE A 103 23.13 9.31 8.33
N GLY A 104 22.59 8.27 7.71
CA GLY A 104 21.15 8.03 7.60
C GLY A 104 20.47 8.77 6.44
N GLN A 105 21.17 9.69 5.76
CA GLN A 105 20.61 10.40 4.61
C GLN A 105 20.39 9.44 3.43
N ARG A 106 19.23 9.54 2.78
CA ARG A 106 18.98 8.86 1.51
C ARG A 106 19.65 9.62 0.37
N VAL A 107 20.45 8.93 -0.41
CA VAL A 107 21.22 9.48 -1.54
C VAL A 107 20.90 8.70 -2.81
N ARG A 108 20.84 9.42 -3.93
CA ARG A 108 20.69 8.82 -5.27
C ARG A 108 22.06 8.75 -5.95
N ILE A 109 22.47 7.55 -6.33
CA ILE A 109 23.73 7.28 -7.04
C ILE A 109 23.39 6.55 -8.35
N GLY A 110 23.45 7.27 -9.47
CA GLY A 110 22.88 6.79 -10.74
C GLY A 110 21.39 6.55 -10.56
N ASP A 111 20.92 5.36 -10.95
CA ASP A 111 19.50 4.97 -10.82
C ASP A 111 19.17 4.33 -9.47
N LYS A 112 20.17 4.12 -8.61
CA LYS A 112 19.98 3.48 -7.29
C LYS A 112 19.79 4.52 -6.20
N ILE A 113 18.89 4.23 -5.27
CA ILE A 113 18.73 4.99 -4.03
C ILE A 113 19.28 4.13 -2.90
N GLY A 114 20.19 4.70 -2.10
CA GLY A 114 20.75 4.04 -0.93
C GLY A 114 20.74 4.99 0.27
N THR A 115 21.12 4.46 1.42
CA THR A 115 21.24 5.19 2.68
C THR A 115 22.71 5.30 3.05
N VAL A 116 23.15 6.48 3.45
CA VAL A 116 24.52 6.71 3.92
C VAL A 116 24.69 5.99 5.25
N GLU A 117 25.50 4.92 5.27
CA GLU A 117 25.74 4.12 6.47
C GLU A 117 26.77 4.79 7.37
N ARG A 118 27.91 5.22 6.80
CA ARG A 118 28.99 5.87 7.53
C ARG A 118 29.89 6.67 6.62
N ILE A 119 30.62 7.61 7.22
CA ILE A 119 31.62 8.44 6.54
C ILE A 119 32.95 8.22 7.24
N VAL A 120 33.95 7.79 6.48
CA VAL A 120 35.31 7.53 6.98
C VAL A 120 36.28 8.39 6.16
N GLY A 121 36.75 9.48 6.77
CA GLY A 121 37.57 10.49 6.10
C GLY A 121 36.84 11.07 4.88
N ARG A 122 37.40 10.84 3.68
CA ARG A 122 36.82 11.29 2.40
C ARG A 122 35.99 10.23 1.67
N ARG A 123 35.69 9.10 2.34
CA ARG A 123 34.93 7.98 1.76
C ARG A 123 33.57 7.87 2.44
N VAL A 124 32.52 7.77 1.63
CA VAL A 124 31.13 7.62 2.06
C VAL A 124 30.70 6.20 1.72
N VAL A 125 30.30 5.43 2.72
CA VAL A 125 29.74 4.08 2.53
C VAL A 125 28.22 4.22 2.41
N VAL A 126 27.67 3.72 1.30
CA VAL A 126 26.24 3.78 1.00
C VAL A 126 25.70 2.34 0.96
N ASP A 127 24.63 2.10 1.72
CA ASP A 127 23.90 0.84 1.77
C ASP A 127 22.68 0.92 0.84
N PHE A 128 22.62 0.03 -0.16
CA PHE A 128 21.52 -0.07 -1.12
C PHE A 128 20.50 -1.15 -0.76
N ASN A 129 20.59 -1.76 0.42
CA ASN A 129 19.55 -2.65 0.92
C ASN A 129 18.25 -1.89 1.22
N HIS A 130 17.13 -2.61 1.26
CA HIS A 130 15.90 -2.07 1.83
C HIS A 130 16.16 -1.67 3.30
N PRO A 131 15.61 -0.55 3.80
CA PRO A 131 15.85 -0.12 5.20
C PRO A 131 15.50 -1.16 6.27
N LEU A 132 14.61 -2.10 5.94
CA LEU A 132 14.18 -3.21 6.81
C LEU A 132 14.76 -4.58 6.40
N ALA A 133 15.71 -4.62 5.45
CA ALA A 133 16.35 -5.88 5.04
C ALA A 133 17.08 -6.54 6.23
N GLY A 134 16.99 -7.86 6.31
CA GLY A 134 17.56 -8.65 7.41
C GLY A 134 16.83 -8.51 8.74
N LYS A 135 15.74 -7.74 8.83
CA LYS A 135 14.93 -7.60 10.04
C LYS A 135 13.78 -8.62 10.03
N LYS A 136 13.51 -9.24 11.18
CA LYS A 136 12.25 -9.96 11.40
C LYS A 136 11.14 -8.96 11.74
N ILE A 137 9.96 -9.22 11.23
CA ILE A 137 8.77 -8.40 11.46
C ILE A 137 7.73 -9.25 12.18
N THR A 138 7.25 -8.80 13.33
CA THR A 138 6.15 -9.43 14.04
C THR A 138 4.85 -8.73 13.65
N PHE A 139 3.90 -9.49 13.12
CA PHE A 139 2.55 -9.01 12.81
C PHE A 139 1.58 -9.48 13.88
N GLU A 140 0.88 -8.55 14.51
CA GLU A 140 -0.37 -8.80 15.23
C GLU A 140 -1.51 -8.48 14.27
N TYR A 141 -2.38 -9.43 13.96
CA TYR A 141 -3.39 -9.23 12.92
C TYR A 141 -4.72 -9.94 13.21
N GLU A 142 -5.76 -9.48 12.52
CA GLU A 142 -7.11 -10.05 12.56
C GLU A 142 -7.65 -10.21 11.13
N ILE A 143 -8.24 -11.37 10.86
CA ILE A 143 -8.99 -11.64 9.63
C ILE A 143 -10.43 -11.20 9.87
N LYS A 144 -10.82 -10.07 9.28
CA LYS A 144 -12.12 -9.45 9.52
C LYS A 144 -13.22 -10.09 8.71
N GLU A 145 -12.92 -10.40 7.45
CA GLU A 145 -13.93 -10.82 6.48
C GLU A 145 -13.29 -11.56 5.30
N LYS A 146 -14.02 -12.53 4.75
CA LYS A 146 -13.82 -13.06 3.40
C LYS A 146 -14.89 -12.47 2.50
N LEU A 147 -14.49 -11.76 1.46
CA LEU A 147 -15.42 -11.13 0.52
C LEU A 147 -15.94 -12.21 -0.42
N GLU A 148 -17.26 -12.37 -0.48
CA GLU A 148 -17.91 -13.36 -1.35
C GLU A 148 -18.53 -12.72 -2.59
N LYS A 149 -19.18 -11.56 -2.43
CA LYS A 149 -19.91 -10.91 -3.52
C LYS A 149 -18.96 -10.33 -4.55
N LEU A 150 -19.31 -10.51 -5.82
CA LEU A 150 -18.57 -9.96 -6.96
C LEU A 150 -18.40 -8.45 -6.86
N GLU A 151 -19.43 -7.74 -6.38
CA GLU A 151 -19.40 -6.28 -6.16
C GLU A 151 -18.31 -5.89 -5.16
N ASP A 152 -18.30 -6.54 -4.00
CA ASP A 152 -17.35 -6.25 -2.92
C ASP A 152 -15.91 -6.57 -3.36
N LYS A 153 -15.72 -7.68 -4.08
CA LYS A 153 -14.41 -8.05 -4.64
C LYS A 153 -13.91 -7.03 -5.66
N LEU A 154 -14.78 -6.56 -6.56
CA LEU A 154 -14.42 -5.53 -7.53
C LEU A 154 -14.09 -4.22 -6.83
N ARG A 155 -14.89 -3.81 -5.84
CA ARG A 155 -14.62 -2.64 -5.00
C ARG A 155 -13.26 -2.74 -4.29
N ALA A 156 -12.93 -3.91 -3.74
CA ALA A 156 -11.64 -4.17 -3.11
C ALA A 156 -10.47 -4.00 -4.09
N LEU A 157 -10.60 -4.45 -5.36
CA LEU A 157 -9.56 -4.22 -6.37
C LEU A 157 -9.30 -2.73 -6.62
N PHE A 158 -10.35 -1.90 -6.68
CA PHE A 158 -10.19 -0.45 -6.79
C PHE A 158 -9.42 0.11 -5.59
N ILE A 159 -9.78 -0.27 -4.37
CA ILE A 159 -9.09 0.20 -3.16
C ILE A 159 -7.63 -0.26 -3.15
N ILE A 160 -7.34 -1.51 -3.49
CA ILE A 160 -5.99 -2.07 -3.53
C ILE A 160 -5.10 -1.32 -4.52
N HIS A 161 -5.58 -1.11 -5.75
CA HIS A 161 -4.74 -0.61 -6.83
C HIS A 161 -4.71 0.91 -6.95
N THR A 162 -5.75 1.60 -6.47
CA THR A 162 -5.89 3.06 -6.59
C THR A 162 -5.81 3.78 -5.26
N GLY A 163 -6.07 3.10 -4.14
CA GLY A 163 -6.25 3.72 -2.82
C GLY A 163 -7.66 4.24 -2.55
N PHE A 164 -8.51 4.33 -3.59
CA PHE A 164 -9.84 4.94 -3.51
C PHE A 164 -10.95 3.90 -3.55
N ASP A 165 -12.01 4.19 -2.80
CA ASP A 165 -13.30 3.51 -2.99
C ASP A 165 -13.98 4.05 -4.25
N VAL A 166 -15.06 3.41 -4.69
CA VAL A 166 -15.86 3.84 -5.86
C VAL A 166 -17.24 4.30 -5.40
N LYS A 167 -17.88 5.19 -6.18
CA LYS A 167 -19.22 5.70 -5.86
C LYS A 167 -20.27 4.60 -5.95
N LYS A 168 -20.23 3.84 -7.05
CA LYS A 168 -21.25 2.85 -7.36
C LYS A 168 -20.71 1.75 -8.27
N ILE A 169 -21.20 0.54 -8.07
CA ILE A 169 -20.97 -0.58 -8.99
C ILE A 169 -22.33 -1.12 -9.42
N VAL A 170 -22.49 -1.35 -10.72
CA VAL A 170 -23.65 -2.03 -11.31
C VAL A 170 -23.14 -3.26 -12.05
N LEU A 171 -23.70 -4.43 -11.72
CA LEU A 171 -23.34 -5.70 -12.34
C LEU A 171 -24.47 -6.20 -13.23
N GLU A 172 -24.13 -6.54 -14.46
CA GLU A 172 -25.04 -7.11 -15.47
C GLU A 172 -24.40 -8.38 -16.02
N GLY A 173 -24.61 -9.51 -15.33
CA GLY A 173 -23.96 -10.77 -15.66
C GLY A 173 -22.45 -10.70 -15.46
N ASP A 174 -21.69 -10.83 -16.54
CA ASP A 174 -20.22 -10.73 -16.56
C ASP A 174 -19.70 -9.34 -16.96
N ARG A 175 -20.57 -8.34 -16.97
CA ARG A 175 -20.24 -6.93 -17.21
C ARG A 175 -20.39 -6.11 -15.94
N ALA A 176 -19.49 -5.15 -15.75
CA ALA A 176 -19.57 -4.19 -14.66
C ALA A 176 -19.53 -2.75 -15.18
N THR A 177 -20.37 -1.89 -14.62
CA THR A 177 -20.23 -0.43 -14.72
C THR A 177 -19.83 0.10 -13.36
N VAL A 178 -18.69 0.78 -13.29
CA VAL A 178 -18.12 1.33 -12.06
C VAL A 178 -18.08 2.84 -12.16
N GLU A 179 -18.86 3.49 -11.31
CA GLU A 179 -18.86 4.94 -11.18
C GLU A 179 -17.81 5.37 -10.15
N VAL A 180 -16.89 6.24 -10.55
CA VAL A 180 -15.81 6.75 -9.70
C VAL A 180 -16.02 8.22 -9.36
N GLN A 181 -15.15 8.76 -8.51
CA GLN A 181 -15.14 10.18 -8.18
C GLN A 181 -14.90 11.02 -9.45
N THR A 182 -15.49 12.21 -9.50
CA THR A 182 -15.42 13.11 -10.67
C THR A 182 -14.05 13.71 -10.89
N ASP A 183 -13.18 13.66 -9.88
CA ASP A 183 -11.79 14.12 -9.89
C ASP A 183 -10.80 12.96 -9.93
N ALA A 184 -11.25 11.72 -10.14
CA ALA A 184 -10.39 10.54 -10.18
C ALA A 184 -9.29 10.67 -11.24
N TYR A 185 -9.57 11.36 -12.36
CA TYR A 185 -8.58 11.69 -13.39
C TYR A 185 -7.40 12.56 -12.92
N LEU A 186 -7.54 13.35 -11.86
CA LEU A 186 -6.46 14.16 -11.30
C LEU A 186 -5.49 13.33 -10.45
N ASN A 187 -5.92 12.14 -10.02
CA ASN A 187 -5.14 11.29 -9.15
C ASN A 187 -4.22 10.35 -9.94
N GLN A 188 -2.90 10.53 -9.81
CA GLN A 188 -1.91 9.71 -10.51
C GLN A 188 -1.99 8.21 -10.15
N LEU A 189 -2.27 7.88 -8.88
CA LEU A 189 -2.42 6.48 -8.45
C LEU A 189 -3.65 5.85 -9.10
N PHE A 190 -4.75 6.59 -9.22
CA PHE A 190 -5.94 6.13 -9.91
C PHE A 190 -5.67 5.86 -11.39
N LEU A 191 -5.01 6.79 -12.09
CA LEU A 191 -4.73 6.65 -13.53
C LEU A 191 -3.90 5.40 -13.87
N ILE A 192 -2.92 5.06 -13.03
CA ILE A 192 -2.08 3.86 -13.18
C ILE A 192 -2.82 2.62 -12.66
N GLY A 193 -3.47 2.75 -11.50
CA GLY A 193 -4.13 1.68 -10.78
C GLY A 193 -5.33 1.11 -11.53
N ARG A 194 -6.14 1.94 -12.20
CA ARG A 194 -7.33 1.49 -12.94
C ARG A 194 -7.01 0.42 -13.99
N TYR A 195 -5.83 0.48 -14.62
CA TYR A 195 -5.41 -0.57 -15.55
C TYR A 195 -5.18 -1.92 -14.83
N ARG A 196 -4.55 -1.90 -13.64
CA ARG A 196 -4.35 -3.09 -12.81
C ARG A 196 -5.68 -3.64 -12.31
N VAL A 197 -6.61 -2.77 -11.93
CA VAL A 197 -7.98 -3.15 -11.56
C VAL A 197 -8.63 -3.92 -12.70
N VAL A 198 -8.66 -3.37 -13.91
CA VAL A 198 -9.30 -4.01 -15.07
C VAL A 198 -8.65 -5.37 -15.36
N ARG A 199 -7.31 -5.42 -15.40
CA ARG A 199 -6.55 -6.67 -15.60
C ARG A 199 -6.93 -7.74 -14.57
N ASP A 200 -6.90 -7.39 -13.29
CA ASP A 200 -7.14 -8.33 -12.21
C ASP A 200 -8.62 -8.70 -12.08
N ALA A 201 -9.53 -7.79 -12.40
CA ALA A 201 -10.94 -8.08 -12.44
C ALA A 201 -11.29 -9.09 -13.55
N PHE A 202 -10.67 -8.98 -14.73
CA PHE A 202 -10.84 -9.99 -15.79
C PHE A 202 -10.26 -11.35 -15.39
N ARG A 203 -9.09 -11.35 -14.75
CA ARG A 203 -8.38 -12.59 -14.37
C ARG A 203 -8.99 -13.30 -13.16
N LEU A 204 -9.32 -12.55 -12.12
CA LEU A 204 -9.73 -13.07 -10.80
C LEU A 204 -11.24 -13.16 -10.65
N LEU A 205 -11.99 -12.27 -11.31
CA LEU A 205 -13.44 -12.17 -11.17
C LEU A 205 -14.19 -12.67 -12.40
N ASN A 206 -13.47 -13.07 -13.47
CA ASN A 206 -14.02 -13.55 -14.74
C ASN A 206 -14.98 -12.57 -15.41
N LEU A 207 -14.82 -11.26 -15.16
CA LEU A 207 -15.56 -10.23 -15.88
C LEU A 207 -15.07 -10.18 -17.34
N LYS A 208 -15.99 -9.91 -18.27
CA LYS A 208 -15.66 -9.72 -19.70
C LYS A 208 -15.59 -8.25 -20.10
N GLU A 209 -16.25 -7.39 -19.35
CA GLU A 209 -16.34 -5.97 -19.67
C GLU A 209 -16.41 -5.14 -18.39
N ILE A 210 -15.65 -4.06 -18.34
CA ILE A 210 -15.70 -3.07 -17.27
C ILE A 210 -15.75 -1.69 -17.91
N ALA A 211 -16.85 -0.98 -17.67
CA ALA A 211 -16.97 0.44 -17.97
C ALA A 211 -16.63 1.24 -16.71
N ILE A 212 -15.62 2.10 -16.78
CA ILE A 212 -15.30 3.06 -15.71
C ILE A 212 -15.89 4.41 -16.10
N VAL A 213 -16.79 4.93 -15.28
CA VAL A 213 -17.60 6.11 -15.61
C VAL A 213 -17.34 7.21 -14.58
N GLU A 214 -16.94 8.38 -15.09
CA GLU A 214 -17.01 9.64 -14.35
C GLU A 214 -18.32 10.33 -14.75
N ARG A 215 -19.23 10.48 -13.80
CA ARG A 215 -20.54 11.10 -14.03
C ARG A 215 -20.54 12.54 -13.51
N PHE A 216 -20.78 13.49 -14.40
CA PHE A 216 -20.86 14.91 -14.06
C PHE A 216 -22.32 15.38 -14.08
N GLU A 217 -22.84 15.77 -12.93
CA GLU A 217 -24.18 16.34 -12.81
C GLU A 217 -24.12 17.84 -12.58
N LYS A 218 -25.01 18.59 -13.26
CA LYS A 218 -25.05 20.06 -13.20
C LYS A 218 -25.09 20.62 -11.77
N GLY A 219 -25.75 19.91 -10.85
CA GLY A 219 -25.88 20.32 -9.44
C GLY A 219 -24.60 20.14 -8.62
N GLU A 220 -23.77 19.14 -8.91
CA GLU A 220 -22.53 18.88 -8.17
C GLU A 220 -21.41 19.84 -8.58
N VAL A 221 -21.31 20.14 -9.88
CA VAL A 221 -20.33 21.12 -10.40
C VAL A 221 -20.56 22.51 -9.81
N ALA A 222 -21.82 22.91 -9.64
CA ALA A 222 -22.16 24.19 -9.01
C ALA A 222 -21.69 24.28 -7.54
N LYS A 223 -21.81 23.18 -6.78
CA LYS A 223 -21.33 23.10 -5.38
C LYS A 223 -19.81 23.16 -5.29
N ALA A 224 -19.10 22.38 -6.12
CA ALA A 224 -17.63 22.38 -6.15
C ALA A 224 -17.05 23.77 -6.49
N VAL A 225 -17.70 24.50 -7.42
CA VAL A 225 -17.33 25.89 -7.75
C VAL A 225 -17.58 26.84 -6.58
N GLU A 226 -18.64 26.60 -5.79
CA GLU A 226 -18.94 27.42 -4.62
C GLU A 226 -17.98 27.16 -3.45
N GLU A 227 -17.56 25.90 -3.25
CA GLU A 227 -16.56 25.50 -2.25
C GLU A 227 -15.17 26.06 -2.59
N ALA A 228 -14.73 25.94 -3.84
CA ALA A 228 -13.47 26.53 -4.29
C ALA A 228 -13.44 28.06 -4.12
N LYS A 229 -14.57 28.75 -4.32
CA LYS A 229 -14.68 30.19 -4.04
C LYS A 229 -14.58 30.52 -2.54
N LYS A 230 -15.07 29.66 -1.66
CA LYS A 230 -14.98 29.83 -0.19
C LYS A 230 -13.55 29.60 0.31
N GLU A 231 -12.83 28.64 -0.23
CA GLU A 231 -11.41 28.43 0.12
C GLU A 231 -10.52 29.60 -0.29
N VAL A 232 -10.74 30.15 -1.49
CA VAL A 232 -10.00 31.34 -1.97
C VAL A 232 -10.35 32.60 -1.17
N ALA A 233 -11.56 32.70 -0.62
CA ALA A 233 -11.97 33.83 0.20
C ALA A 233 -11.47 33.77 1.66
N ASN A 234 -11.01 32.60 2.11
CA ASN A 234 -10.49 32.36 3.47
C ASN A 234 -8.94 32.29 3.51
N GLN A 235 -8.26 32.53 2.38
CA GLN A 235 -6.82 32.75 2.26
C GLN A 235 -6.50 34.24 2.14
#